data_AF-A0A972PJG5-F1
#
_entry.id   AF-A0A972PJG5-F1
#
_cell.length_a   1.000
_cell.length_b   1.000
_cell.length_c   1.000
_cell.angle_alpha   90.00
_cell.angle_beta   90.00
_cell.angle_gamma   90.00
#
_symmetry.space_group_name_H-M   'P 1'
#
loop_
_entity.id
_entity.type
_entity.pdbx_description
1 polymer ?
#
loop_
_entity_poly.entity_id
_entity_poly.type
_entity_poly.pdbx_seq_one_letter_code
_entity_poly.pdbx_strand_id
1 'polypeptide(L)' 'MKLRVPIEEVREGDRINSKEVVEVLHRFTGYVRLVLRGGKVVDGFRNRDFVEVER' A
#
# COMPACT_ATOMS: atom_id res chain seq x y z
N MET A 1 14.43 -0.22 7.28
CA MET A 1 13.65 -0.21 8.54
C MET A 1 12.18 -0.45 8.20
N LYS A 2 11.42 -1.15 9.04
CA LYS A 2 9.98 -1.33 8.82
C LYS A 2 9.20 -0.22 9.51
N LEU A 3 8.33 0.46 8.77
CA LEU A 3 7.44 1.51 9.26
C LEU A 3 5.99 1.07 9.06
N ARG A 4 5.18 1.17 10.11
CA ARG A 4 3.74 0.94 10.01
C ARG A 4 3.07 2.25 9.63
N VAL A 5 2.52 2.32 8.42
CA VAL A 5 1.83 3.50 7.89
C VAL A 5 0.38 3.17 7.55
N PRO A 6 -0.55 4.14 7.59
CA PRO A 6 -1.88 3.98 7.02
C PRO A 6 -1.78 3.56 5.54
N ILE A 7 -2.69 2.69 5.08
CA ILE A 7 -2.64 2.17 3.71
C ILE A 7 -2.72 3.30 2.66
N GLU A 8 -3.40 4.39 2.98
CA GLU A 8 -3.54 5.56 2.11
C GLU A 8 -2.32 6.46 2.02
N GLU A 9 -1.34 6.28 2.90
CA GLU A 9 -0.07 7.00 2.87
C GLU A 9 1.02 6.26 2.09
N VAL A 10 0.75 5.02 1.68
CA VAL A 10 1.66 4.23 0.85
C VAL A 10 1.78 4.86 -0.53
N ARG A 11 3.03 4.96 -1.02
CA ARG A 11 3.34 5.57 -2.31
C ARG A 11 3.93 4.54 -3.28
N GLU A 12 3.85 4.84 -4.57
CA GLU A 12 4.61 4.10 -5.57
C GLU A 12 6.11 4.15 -5.23
N GLY A 13 6.80 3.02 -5.41
CA GLY A 13 8.19 2.82 -5.02
C GLY A 13 8.41 2.34 -3.58
N ASP A 14 7.44 2.52 -2.66
CA ASP A 14 7.51 1.93 -1.32
C ASP A 14 7.56 0.39 -1.44
N ARG A 15 8.17 -0.29 -0.47
CA ARG A 15 8.28 -1.76 -0.46
C ARG A 15 7.42 -2.39 0.61
N ILE A 16 6.60 -3.37 0.24
CA ILE A 16 5.78 -4.17 1.15
C ILE A 16 6.15 -5.63 0.95
N ASN A 17 6.61 -6.31 2.00
CA ASN A 17 7.10 -7.69 1.94
C ASN A 17 8.14 -7.89 0.82
N SER A 18 9.15 -7.01 0.79
CA SER A 18 10.21 -6.97 -0.21
C SER A 18 9.76 -6.81 -1.67
N LYS A 19 8.50 -6.44 -1.91
CA LYS A 19 7.96 -6.11 -3.23
C LYS A 19 7.65 -4.64 -3.33
N GLU A 20 8.09 -4.04 -4.42
CA GLU A 20 7.83 -2.64 -4.76
C GLU A 20 6.35 -2.42 -5.09
N VAL A 21 5.76 -1.35 -4.58
CA VAL A 21 4.45 -0.85 -4.99
C VAL A 21 4.61 -0.17 -6.34
N VAL A 22 3.89 -0.66 -7.34
CA VAL A 22 3.97 -0.17 -8.73
C VAL A 22 2.73 0.61 -9.16
N GLU A 23 1.63 0.52 -8.42
CA GLU A 23 0.40 1.29 -8.69
C GLU A 23 -0.37 1.48 -7.38
N VAL A 24 -0.95 2.67 -7.21
CA VAL A 24 -1.84 3.00 -6.09
C VAL A 24 -3.15 3.56 -6.61
N LEU A 25 -4.26 2.90 -6.26
CA LEU A 25 -5.61 3.32 -6.62
C LEU A 25 -6.38 3.75 -5.37
N HIS A 26 -6.87 4.99 -5.36
CA HIS A 26 -7.78 5.51 -4.35
C HIS A 26 -9.19 5.69 -4.92
N ARG A 27 -10.22 5.23 -4.19
CA ARG A 27 -11.62 5.47 -4.53
C ARG A 27 -12.30 6.40 -3.52
N PHE A 28 -13.34 7.10 -3.97
CA PHE A 28 -14.17 7.98 -3.13
C PHE A 28 -14.78 7.29 -1.91
N THR A 29 -14.99 5.97 -1.96
CA THR A 29 -15.50 5.17 -0.83
C THR A 29 -14.49 4.96 0.30
N GLY A 30 -13.28 5.52 0.17
CA GLY A 30 -12.17 5.26 1.09
C GLY A 30 -11.50 3.91 0.84
N TYR A 31 -11.83 3.21 -0.24
CA TYR A 31 -11.09 2.02 -0.65
C TYR A 31 -9.75 2.39 -1.27
N VAL A 32 -8.70 1.68 -0.87
CA VAL A 32 -7.34 1.79 -1.38
C VAL A 32 -6.89 0.43 -1.89
N ARG A 33 -6.33 0.41 -3.11
CA ARG A 33 -5.70 -0.76 -3.72
C ARG A 33 -4.26 -0.44 -4.06
N LEU A 34 -3.35 -1.30 -3.63
CA LEU A 34 -1.94 -1.25 -3.94
C LEU A 34 -1.60 -2.44 -4.84
N VAL A 35 -0.97 -2.20 -5.98
CA VAL A 35 -0.42 -3.26 -6.82
C VAL A 35 1.07 -3.35 -6.56
N LEU A 36 1.53 -4.54 -6.19
CA LEU A 36 2.95 -4.83 -5.98
C LEU A 36 3.55 -5.45 -7.25
N ARG A 37 4.85 -5.23 -7.45
CA ARG A 37 5.64 -5.83 -8.52
C ARG A 37 5.40 -7.35 -8.56
N GLY A 38 5.05 -7.85 -9.75
CA GLY A 38 4.60 -9.22 -9.97
C GLY A 38 3.09 -9.44 -9.80
N GLY A 39 2.29 -8.38 -9.77
CA GLY A 39 0.83 -8.44 -9.86
C GLY A 39 0.10 -8.80 -8.56
N LYS A 40 0.81 -8.85 -7.42
CA LYS A 40 0.16 -9.10 -6.13
C LYS A 40 -0.59 -7.84 -5.69
N VAL A 41 -1.81 -7.99 -5.24
CA VAL A 41 -2.64 -6.87 -4.78
C VAL A 41 -2.72 -6.85 -3.24
N VAL A 42 -2.66 -5.65 -2.67
CA VAL A 42 -2.96 -5.37 -1.26
C VAL A 42 -4.07 -4.35 -1.21
N ASP A 43 -5.21 -4.72 -0.62
CA ASP A 43 -6.40 -3.90 -0.54
C ASP A 43 -6.69 -3.51 0.91
N GLY A 44 -7.34 -2.36 1.09
CA GLY A 44 -7.79 -1.90 2.40
C GLY A 44 -8.62 -0.62 2.31
N PHE A 45 -8.86 -0.01 3.47
CA PHE A 45 -9.64 1.19 3.63
C PHE A 45 -8.88 2.27 4.40
N ARG A 46 -9.07 3.52 3.97
CA ARG A 46 -8.55 4.73 4.61
C ARG A 46 -8.96 4.77 6.08
N ASN A 47 -8.05 5.25 6.94
CA ASN A 47 -8.21 5.36 8.40
C ASN A 47 -8.54 4.05 9.13
N ARG A 48 -8.39 2.90 8.48
CA ARG A 48 -8.71 1.57 9.05
C ARG A 48 -7.52 0.63 8.94
N ASP A 49 -6.97 0.50 7.74
CA ASP A 49 -5.95 -0.48 7.45
C ASP A 49 -4.56 0.16 7.44
N PHE A 50 -3.60 -0.57 8.00
CA PHE A 50 -2.20 -0.16 8.10
C PHE A 50 -1.33 -1.21 7.45
N VAL A 51 -0.24 -0.78 6.83
CA VAL A 51 0.71 -1.66 6.14
C VAL A 51 2.12 -1.40 6.65
N GLU A 52 2.91 -2.48 6.75
CA GLU A 52 4.35 -2.37 7.00
C GLU A 52 5.08 -2.08 5.69
N VAL A 53 5.73 -0.92 5.64
CA VAL A 53 6.58 -0.51 4.52
C VAL A 53 8.05 -0.62 4.93
N GLU A 54 8.87 -1.15 4.03
CA GLU A 54 10.32 -1.22 4.11
C GLU A 54 10.92 0.02 3.44
N ARG A 55 11.51 0.92 4.23
CA ARG A 55 12.31 2.08 3.74
C ARG A 55 13.77 1.96 4.14
#